data_AF-A0A7Y2BRN2-F1
#
_entry.id   AF-A0A7Y2BRN2-F1
#
_cell.length_a   1.000
_cell.length_b   1.000
_cell.length_c   1.000
_cell.angle_alpha   90.00
_cell.angle_beta   90.00
_cell.angle_gamma   90.00
#
_symmetry.space_group_name_H-M   'P 1'
#
loop_
_entity.id
_entity.type
_entity.pdbx_description
1 polymer ?
#
loop_
_entity_poly.entity_id
_entity_poly.type
_entity_poly.pdbx_seq_one_letter_code
_entity_poly.pdbx_strand_id
1 'polypeptide(L)'
;MVRSALTARAALSGPRILWRRALGRNLISVHPLGGCGLGDDPGHGVIDHACRAFSADGMLHEVLYIMDGSIIPRSLGVNPGLTITALAERAMMEFAGEQGLEFDTEQRGAGLV
;
A
#
# COMPACT_ATOMS: atom_id res chain seq x y z
N MET A 1 -2.33 17.91 -0.32
CA MET A 1 -2.38 16.56 0.31
C MET A 1 -1.82 16.45 1.74
N VAL A 2 -0.77 17.20 2.15
CA VAL A 2 -0.09 17.00 3.46
C VAL A 2 -0.87 17.48 4.71
N ARG A 3 -2.01 18.17 4.58
CA ARG A 3 -2.73 18.76 5.74
C ARG A 3 -4.02 18.04 6.18
N SER A 4 -4.53 17.06 5.42
CA SER A 4 -5.80 16.38 5.73
C SER A 4 -5.66 15.12 6.61
N ALA A 5 -4.45 14.61 6.83
CA ALA A 5 -4.23 13.34 7.54
C ALA A 5 -4.38 13.44 9.07
N LEU A 6 -4.48 14.65 9.63
CA LEU A 6 -4.60 14.88 11.08
C LEU A 6 -6.02 14.67 11.64
N THR A 7 -7.05 14.60 10.80
CA THR A 7 -8.45 14.59 11.25
C THR A 7 -9.05 13.19 11.43
N ALA A 8 -8.36 12.12 11.01
CA ALA A 8 -8.88 10.74 11.07
C ALA A 8 -8.52 10.00 12.38
N ARG A 9 -8.63 10.66 13.54
CA ARG A 9 -8.24 10.09 14.85
C ARG A 9 -9.43 9.73 15.75
N ALA A 10 -10.58 9.35 15.19
CA ALA A 10 -11.80 9.22 16.00
C ALA A 10 -12.69 7.99 15.78
N ALA A 11 -12.28 6.94 15.05
CA ALA A 11 -13.24 5.86 14.74
C ALA A 11 -12.69 4.43 14.74
N LEU A 12 -11.97 3.98 15.78
CA LEU A 12 -11.66 2.54 15.94
C LEU A 12 -11.60 2.10 17.42
N SER A 13 -12.56 2.49 18.26
CA SER A 13 -12.65 1.97 19.63
C SER A 13 -14.02 1.35 19.91
N GLY A 14 -14.31 0.24 19.23
CA GLY A 14 -15.31 -0.71 19.71
C GLY A 14 -14.86 -1.34 21.05
N PRO A 15 -15.79 -1.86 21.86
CA PRO A 15 -15.45 -2.41 23.18
C PRO A 15 -14.44 -3.56 23.04
N ARG A 16 -13.22 -3.34 23.54
CA ARG A 16 -12.05 -4.26 23.45
C ARG A 16 -12.33 -5.70 23.93
N ILE A 17 -13.38 -5.88 24.73
CA ILE A 17 -13.79 -7.16 25.30
C ILE A 17 -14.53 -8.06 24.31
N LEU A 18 -15.28 -7.47 23.36
CA LEU A 18 -16.12 -8.21 22.41
C LEU A 18 -15.25 -8.87 21.32
N TRP A 19 -14.30 -8.12 20.77
CA TRP A 19 -13.35 -8.59 19.76
C TRP A 19 -12.40 -9.67 20.30
N ARG A 20 -11.93 -9.55 21.54
CA ARG A 20 -11.05 -10.55 22.17
C ARG A 20 -11.70 -11.93 22.34
N ARG A 21 -13.02 -11.97 22.57
CA ARG A 21 -13.80 -13.20 22.72
C ARG A 21 -14.11 -13.84 21.37
N ALA A 22 -14.50 -13.04 20.38
CA ALA A 22 -14.84 -13.54 19.04
C ALA A 22 -13.64 -14.10 18.26
N LEU A 23 -12.45 -13.51 18.45
CA LEU A 23 -11.23 -13.87 17.72
C LEU A 23 -10.34 -14.89 18.46
N GLY A 24 -10.88 -15.57 19.47
CA GLY A 24 -10.19 -16.67 20.16
C GLY A 24 -8.88 -16.29 20.88
N ARG A 25 -8.70 -15.02 21.27
CA ARG A 25 -7.45 -14.47 21.83
C ARG A 25 -6.23 -14.59 20.89
N ASN A 26 -6.42 -14.89 19.61
CA ASN A 26 -5.37 -14.88 18.62
C ASN A 26 -5.05 -13.43 18.21
N LEU A 27 -3.76 -13.15 17.93
CA LEU A 27 -3.33 -11.90 17.31
C LEU A 27 -3.75 -11.91 15.84
N ILE A 28 -4.98 -11.50 15.58
CA ILE A 28 -5.50 -11.35 14.21
C ILE A 28 -5.27 -9.90 13.80
N SER A 29 -4.34 -9.68 12.85
CA SER A 29 -4.27 -8.42 12.14
C SER A 29 -5.46 -8.34 11.19
N VAL A 30 -6.30 -7.32 11.34
CA VAL A 30 -7.37 -7.02 10.36
C VAL A 30 -6.82 -6.45 9.04
N HIS A 31 -5.50 -6.27 8.95
CA HIS A 31 -4.81 -5.78 7.77
C HIS A 31 -3.91 -6.90 7.22
N PRO A 32 -4.37 -7.71 6.26
CA PRO A 32 -3.51 -8.63 5.54
C PRO A 32 -2.48 -7.84 4.72
N LEU A 33 -1.22 -8.23 4.81
CA LEU A 33 -0.08 -7.63 4.10
C LEU A 33 0.77 -8.74 3.49
N GLY A 34 1.56 -8.40 2.48
CA GLY A 34 2.44 -9.34 1.78
C GLY A 34 1.75 -10.15 0.69
N GLY A 35 2.52 -11.01 0.02
CA GLY A 35 2.07 -11.80 -1.14
C GLY A 35 2.79 -11.40 -2.44
N CYS A 36 2.99 -10.11 -2.65
CA CYS A 36 3.74 -9.57 -3.80
C CYS A 36 4.85 -8.62 -3.33
N GLY A 37 5.71 -9.10 -2.43
CA GLY A 37 6.69 -8.25 -1.73
C GLY A 37 7.70 -7.57 -2.67
N LEU A 38 8.11 -6.36 -2.29
CA LEU A 38 9.22 -5.64 -2.89
C LEU A 38 10.54 -6.42 -2.76
N GLY A 39 11.33 -6.44 -3.83
CA GLY A 39 12.68 -7.00 -3.83
C GLY A 39 13.59 -6.32 -4.85
N ASP A 40 14.89 -6.53 -4.69
CA ASP A 40 15.91 -6.00 -5.61
C ASP A 40 15.99 -6.82 -6.91
N ASP A 41 15.52 -8.08 -6.87
CA ASP A 41 15.49 -9.02 -7.97
C ASP A 41 14.37 -10.07 -7.79
N PRO A 42 14.03 -10.86 -8.84
CA PRO A 42 12.95 -11.85 -8.80
C PRO A 42 13.14 -13.00 -7.79
N GLY A 43 14.37 -13.21 -7.30
CA GLY A 43 14.68 -14.18 -6.26
C GLY A 43 14.34 -13.68 -4.85
N HIS A 44 14.23 -12.36 -4.67
CA HIS A 44 13.99 -11.71 -3.37
C HIS A 44 12.67 -10.94 -3.32
N GLY A 45 11.92 -10.83 -4.42
CA GLY A 45 10.61 -10.18 -4.46
C GLY A 45 9.81 -10.51 -5.71
N VAL A 46 8.57 -10.03 -5.74
CA VAL A 46 7.65 -10.14 -6.89
C VAL A 46 7.67 -8.86 -7.73
N ILE A 47 8.00 -7.73 -7.11
CA ILE A 47 8.03 -6.42 -7.75
C ILE A 47 9.33 -5.66 -7.40
N ASP A 48 9.73 -4.74 -8.28
CA ASP A 48 10.82 -3.80 -8.03
C ASP A 48 10.41 -2.63 -7.12
N HIS A 49 11.34 -1.73 -6.84
CA HIS A 49 11.06 -0.52 -6.07
C HIS A 49 9.98 0.38 -6.68
N ALA A 50 9.74 0.33 -7.98
CA ALA A 50 8.76 1.14 -8.70
C ALA A 50 7.39 0.43 -8.77
N CYS A 51 7.24 -0.68 -8.03
CA CYS A 51 6.05 -1.50 -7.99
C CYS A 51 5.72 -2.22 -9.30
N ARG A 52 6.70 -2.39 -10.21
CA ARG A 52 6.58 -3.20 -11.42
C ARG A 52 6.85 -4.66 -11.13
N ALA A 53 6.01 -5.54 -11.66
CA ALA A 53 6.18 -6.97 -11.49
C ALA A 53 7.36 -7.51 -12.30
N PHE A 54 8.10 -8.44 -11.71
CA PHE A 54 9.07 -9.26 -12.44
C PHE A 54 8.35 -10.30 -13.30
N SER A 55 8.82 -10.50 -14.53
CA SER A 55 8.40 -11.57 -15.42
C SER A 55 9.19 -12.86 -15.17
N ALA A 56 8.75 -13.96 -15.79
CA ALA A 56 9.34 -15.28 -15.59
C ALA A 56 10.81 -15.39 -16.04
N ASP A 57 11.24 -14.54 -16.96
CA ASP A 57 12.63 -14.41 -17.43
C ASP A 57 13.48 -13.46 -16.56
N GLY A 58 12.89 -12.90 -15.50
CA GLY A 58 13.53 -12.00 -14.55
C GLY A 58 13.58 -10.54 -14.97
N MET A 59 12.97 -10.18 -16.11
CA MET A 59 12.81 -8.79 -16.54
C MET A 59 11.62 -8.13 -15.83
N LEU A 60 11.39 -6.84 -16.09
CA LEU A 60 10.22 -6.12 -15.58
C LEU A 60 9.10 -6.14 -16.63
N HIS A 61 7.87 -6.33 -16.16
CA HIS A 61 6.68 -6.13 -17.00
C HIS A 61 6.52 -4.65 -17.36
N GLU A 62 6.27 -4.37 -18.64
CA GLU A 62 6.08 -2.99 -19.14
C GLU A 62 4.80 -2.33 -18.62
N VAL A 63 3.76 -3.10 -18.33
CA VAL A 63 2.40 -2.59 -18.05
C VAL A 63 1.77 -3.15 -16.77
N LEU A 64 2.50 -3.95 -15.98
CA LEU A 64 1.96 -4.59 -14.78
C LEU A 64 2.59 -4.02 -13.51
N TYR A 65 1.77 -3.32 -12.73
CA TYR A 65 2.12 -2.70 -11.46
C TYR A 65 1.22 -3.23 -10.34
N ILE A 66 1.76 -3.36 -9.13
CA ILE A 66 1.02 -3.81 -7.94
C ILE A 66 1.21 -2.77 -6.84
N MET A 67 0.14 -2.12 -6.36
CA MET A 67 0.23 -0.98 -5.43
C MET A 67 -0.82 -1.06 -4.31
N ASP A 68 -0.88 -2.20 -3.62
CA ASP A 68 -1.77 -2.43 -2.49
C ASP A 68 -1.01 -2.99 -1.26
N GLY A 69 -1.71 -3.48 -0.25
CA GLY A 69 -1.07 -4.06 0.95
C GLY A 69 -0.16 -5.27 0.67
N SER A 70 -0.28 -5.91 -0.49
CA SER A 70 0.51 -7.11 -0.83
C SER A 70 1.99 -6.82 -1.05
N ILE A 71 2.33 -5.56 -1.34
CA ILE A 71 3.71 -5.13 -1.61
C ILE A 71 4.55 -5.01 -0.34
N ILE A 72 3.89 -4.93 0.82
CA ILE A 72 4.54 -4.70 2.10
C ILE A 72 4.99 -6.06 2.65
N PRO A 73 6.30 -6.37 2.66
CA PRO A 73 6.79 -7.74 2.87
C PRO A 73 6.60 -8.24 4.31
N ARG A 74 6.35 -7.33 5.26
CA ARG A 74 6.24 -7.65 6.69
C ARG A 74 5.20 -6.79 7.38
N SER A 75 4.67 -7.29 8.49
CA SER A 75 3.74 -6.53 9.33
C SER A 75 4.37 -5.23 9.83
N LEU A 76 3.62 -4.13 9.73
CA LEU A 76 4.02 -2.80 10.21
C LEU A 76 3.67 -2.57 11.69
N GLY A 77 2.83 -3.42 12.29
CA GLY A 77 2.33 -3.23 13.66
C GLY A 77 1.40 -2.02 13.87
N VAL A 78 1.06 -1.30 12.79
CA VAL A 78 0.18 -0.12 12.77
C VAL A 78 -0.79 -0.21 11.59
N ASN A 79 -1.72 0.75 11.48
CA ASN A 79 -2.60 0.84 10.31
C ASN A 79 -1.75 1.11 9.05
N PRO A 80 -1.80 0.26 8.01
CA PRO A 80 -0.95 0.38 6.84
C PRO A 80 -1.43 1.42 5.83
N GLY A 81 -2.61 2.02 6.01
CA GLY A 81 -3.26 2.87 5.01
C GLY A 81 -2.34 3.96 4.45
N LEU A 82 -1.71 4.76 5.32
CA LEU A 82 -0.79 5.81 4.87
C LEU A 82 0.50 5.27 4.24
N THR A 83 0.95 4.07 4.64
CA THR A 83 2.11 3.42 4.02
C THR A 83 1.77 2.96 2.61
N ILE A 84 0.59 2.37 2.41
CA ILE A 84 0.11 1.95 1.08
C ILE A 84 -0.05 3.18 0.19
N THR A 85 -0.70 4.25 0.69
CA THR A 85 -0.85 5.50 -0.05
C THR A 85 0.50 6.08 -0.47
N ALA A 86 1.46 6.16 0.45
CA ALA A 86 2.78 6.73 0.14
C ALA A 86 3.55 5.90 -0.90
N LEU A 87 3.48 4.57 -0.84
CA LEU A 87 4.12 3.69 -1.82
C LEU A 87 3.45 3.79 -3.19
N ALA A 88 2.11 3.82 -3.24
CA ALA A 88 1.37 3.99 -4.47
C ALA A 88 1.65 5.36 -5.13
N GLU A 89 1.64 6.45 -4.35
CA GLU A 89 1.98 7.78 -4.84
C GLU A 89 3.40 7.85 -5.40
N ARG A 90 4.37 7.25 -4.70
CA ARG A 90 5.75 7.17 -5.21
C ARG A 90 5.83 6.39 -6.52
N ALA A 91 5.20 5.23 -6.62
CA ALA A 91 5.21 4.43 -7.85
C ALA A 91 4.55 5.18 -9.02
N MET A 92 3.48 5.93 -8.76
CA MET A 92 2.88 6.81 -9.77
C MET A 92 3.86 7.90 -10.22
N MET A 93 4.62 8.52 -9.31
CA MET A 93 5.64 9.52 -9.66
C MET A 93 6.72 8.95 -10.58
N GLU A 94 7.21 7.75 -10.30
CA GLU A 94 8.17 7.06 -11.18
C GLU A 94 7.55 6.79 -12.55
N PHE A 95 6.33 6.24 -12.59
CA PHE A 95 5.61 5.96 -13.84
C PHE A 95 5.41 7.23 -14.69
N ALA A 96 4.94 8.32 -14.09
CA ALA A 96 4.73 9.57 -14.81
C ALA A 96 6.04 10.15 -15.35
N GLY A 97 7.13 10.06 -14.59
CA GLY A 97 8.46 10.46 -15.04
C GLY A 97 8.91 9.69 -16.28
N GLU A 98 8.67 8.37 -16.31
CA GLU A 98 8.99 7.52 -17.46
C GLU A 98 8.12 7.82 -18.69
N GLN A 99 6.85 8.14 -18.47
CA GLN A 99 5.90 8.43 -19.55
C GLN A 99 5.90 9.90 -19.99
N GLY A 100 6.67 10.79 -19.33
CA GLY A 100 6.64 12.23 -19.58
C GLY A 100 5.29 12.88 -19.25
N LEU A 101 4.58 12.35 -18.26
CA LEU A 101 3.27 12.86 -17.81
C LEU A 101 3.44 13.86 -16.67
N GLU A 102 2.53 14.83 -16.59
CA GLU A 102 2.45 15.80 -15.50
C GLU A 102 1.31 15.46 -14.53
N PHE A 103 1.49 15.80 -13.25
CA PHE A 103 0.46 15.63 -12.23
C PHE A 103 -0.36 16.89 -12.05
N ASP A 104 -1.69 16.74 -12.09
CA ASP A 104 -2.59 17.73 -11.53
C ASP A 104 -2.54 17.65 -10.00
N THR A 105 -1.95 18.66 -9.36
CA THR A 105 -1.85 18.73 -7.90
C THR A 105 -3.06 19.40 -7.25
N GLU A 106 -4.04 19.85 -8.03
CA GLU A 106 -5.26 20.44 -7.51
C GLU A 106 -6.08 19.41 -6.74
N GLN A 107 -6.48 19.77 -5.53
CA GLN A 107 -7.31 18.91 -4.71
C GLN A 107 -8.75 18.95 -5.25
N ARG A 108 -9.12 17.93 -6.03
CA ARG A 108 -10.53 17.71 -6.41
C ARG A 108 -11.29 17.24 -5.17
N GLY A 109 -12.32 17.99 -4.78
CA GLY A 109 -13.00 17.86 -3.49
C GLY A 109 -13.58 16.46 -3.21
N ALA A 110 -13.81 16.19 -1.92
CA ALA A 110 -14.29 14.92 -1.33
C ALA A 110 -15.76 14.57 -1.65
N GLY A 111 -16.15 14.65 -2.93
CA GLY A 111 -17.51 14.36 -3.41
C GLY A 111 -17.70 12.95 -3.99
N LEU A 112 -16.72 12.07 -3.86
CA LEU A 112 -16.74 10.73 -4.45
C LEU A 112 -16.14 9.70 -3.48
N VAL A 113 -16.84 9.44 -2.37
CA VAL A 113 -16.82 8.20 -1.58
C VAL A 113 -18.03 8.17 -0.65
#